data_AF-A0A1H2YP91-F1
#
_entry.id   AF-A0A1H2YP91-F1
#
_cell.length_a   1.000
_cell.length_b   1.000
_cell.length_c   1.000
_cell.angle_alpha   90.00
_cell.angle_beta   90.00
_cell.angle_gamma   90.00
#
_symmetry.space_group_name_H-M   'P 1'
#
loop_
_entity.id
_entity.type
_entity.pdbx_description
1 polymer ?
#
loop_
_entity_poly.entity_id
_entity_poly.type
_entity_poly.pdbx_seq_one_letter_code
_entity_poly.pdbx_strand_id
1 'polypeptide(L)'
;MNTATLPLTDTHFLTDKQGNKTYALLPIEDYNELVEKANAYETYDEYTLQAIERGLKDAEAGNFVSHEEVMESARKILEKYMD
;
A
#
# COMPACT_ATOMS: atom_id res chain seq x y z
N MET A 1 1.11 -9.01 -22.01
CA MET A 1 1.44 -8.25 -20.78
C MET A 1 2.91 -8.47 -20.51
N ASN A 2 3.78 -7.49 -20.79
CA ASN A 2 5.19 -7.55 -20.44
C ASN A 2 5.36 -6.92 -19.07
N THR A 3 5.71 -7.72 -18.06
CA THR A 3 6.27 -7.22 -16.80
C THR A 3 7.70 -6.79 -17.07
N ALA A 4 7.88 -5.54 -17.51
CA ALA A 4 9.20 -4.95 -17.57
C ALA A 4 9.67 -4.69 -16.14
N THR A 5 10.48 -5.61 -15.60
CA THR A 5 11.40 -5.28 -14.51
C THR A 5 12.31 -4.18 -15.04
N LEU A 6 12.06 -2.94 -14.61
CA LEU A 6 12.98 -1.82 -14.84
C LEU A 6 14.33 -2.21 -14.22
N PRO A 7 15.42 -2.22 -15.00
CA PRO A 7 16.74 -2.50 -14.43
C PRO A 7 17.02 -1.41 -13.39
N LEU A 8 17.36 -1.81 -12.16
CA LEU A 8 17.91 -0.86 -11.19
C LEU A 8 19.22 -0.33 -11.76
N THR A 9 19.17 0.87 -12.33
CA THR A 9 20.32 1.60 -12.85
C THR A 9 21.21 1.93 -11.66
N ASP A 10 22.51 1.60 -11.76
CA ASP A 10 23.51 1.90 -10.73
C ASP A 10 23.42 3.39 -10.34
N THR A 11 22.88 3.69 -9.16
CA THR A 11 22.79 5.08 -8.68
C THR A 11 24.18 5.58 -8.36
N HIS A 12 24.66 6.57 -9.11
CA HIS A 12 25.98 7.15 -8.91
C HIS A 12 25.90 8.25 -7.86
N PHE A 13 26.67 8.11 -6.78
CA PHE A 13 26.70 9.10 -5.71
C PHE A 13 27.91 10.01 -5.85
N LEU A 14 27.71 11.32 -5.71
CA LEU A 14 28.78 12.28 -5.53
C LEU A 14 29.15 12.34 -4.05
N THR A 15 30.43 12.17 -3.76
CA THR A 15 30.95 12.20 -2.39
C THR A 15 31.71 13.50 -2.11
N ASP A 16 31.61 13.99 -0.88
CA ASP A 16 32.44 15.09 -0.40
C ASP A 16 33.91 14.63 -0.17
N LYS A 17 34.76 15.55 0.27
CA LYS A 17 36.19 15.28 0.56
C LYS A 17 36.40 14.32 1.74
N GLN A 18 35.37 14.07 2.55
CA GLN A 18 35.38 13.18 3.70
C GLN A 18 34.80 11.80 3.35
N GLY A 19 34.29 11.63 2.12
CA GLY A 19 33.68 10.40 1.63
C GLY A 19 32.18 10.29 1.85
N ASN A 20 31.52 11.35 2.36
CA ASN A 20 30.07 11.33 2.58
C ASN A 20 29.34 11.51 1.24
N LYS A 21 28.36 10.66 0.97
CA LYS A 21 27.47 10.80 -0.19
C LYS A 21 26.58 12.03 0.02
N THR A 22 26.71 13.03 -0.86
CA THR A 22 25.98 14.31 -0.74
C THR A 22 24.91 14.48 -1.80
N TYR A 23 25.16 13.96 -3.01
CA TYR A 23 24.21 14.01 -4.11
C TYR A 23 24.14 12.65 -4.82
N ALA A 24 23.02 12.37 -5.47
CA ALA A 24 22.83 11.22 -6.34
C ALA A 24 22.55 11.69 -7.77
N LEU A 25 23.17 11.05 -8.73
CA LEU A 25 22.92 11.24 -10.15
C LEU A 25 22.02 10.10 -10.61
N LEU A 26 20.80 10.44 -11.03
CA LEU A 26 19.81 9.51 -11.55
C LEU A 26 19.37 9.96 -12.95
N PRO A 27 19.09 9.02 -13.87
CA PRO A 27 18.30 9.30 -15.05
C PRO A 27 16.98 10.00 -14.68
N ILE A 28 16.51 10.91 -15.53
CA ILE A 28 15.28 11.68 -15.27
C ILE A 28 14.06 10.76 -15.19
N GLU A 29 14.04 9.66 -15.95
CA GLU A 29 12.98 8.64 -15.89
C GLU A 29 12.90 8.00 -14.50
N ASP A 30 14.03 7.54 -13.97
CA ASP A 30 14.12 6.94 -12.63
C ASP A 30 13.76 7.95 -11.53
N TYR A 31 14.19 9.22 -11.67
CA TYR A 31 13.80 10.28 -10.74
C TYR A 31 12.28 10.51 -10.74
N ASN A 32 11.66 10.61 -11.92
CA ASN A 32 10.22 10.82 -12.04
C ASN A 32 9.45 9.64 -11.45
N GLU A 33 9.88 8.40 -11.67
CA GLU A 33 9.27 7.22 -11.06
C GLU A 33 9.32 7.27 -9.53
N LEU A 34 10.45 7.71 -8.96
CA LEU A 34 10.56 7.90 -7.50
C LEU A 34 9.61 9.00 -6.99
N VAL A 35 9.46 10.09 -7.72
CA VAL A 35 8.52 11.18 -7.39
C VAL A 35 7.08 10.69 -7.47
N GLU A 36 6.71 9.94 -8.51
CA GLU A 36 5.37 9.35 -8.64
C GLU A 36 5.06 8.38 -7.50
N LYS A 37 6.01 7.51 -7.14
CA LYS A 37 5.87 6.61 -5.98
C LYS A 37 5.73 7.40 -4.68
N ALA A 38 6.55 8.42 -4.47
CA ALA A 38 6.45 9.27 -3.29
C ALA A 38 5.10 9.98 -3.20
N ASN A 39 4.56 10.47 -4.33
CA ASN A 39 3.24 11.09 -4.40
C ASN A 39 2.09 10.07 -4.26
N ALA A 40 2.33 8.79 -4.57
CA ALA A 40 1.36 7.72 -4.34
C ALA A 40 1.34 7.25 -2.87
N TYR A 41 2.39 7.53 -2.09
CA TYR A 41 2.37 7.36 -0.65
C TYR A 41 1.63 8.53 0.00
N GLU A 42 0.54 8.21 0.72
CA GLU A 42 -0.38 9.10 1.44
C GLU A 42 -1.57 9.70 0.67
N THR A 43 -2.21 8.89 -0.16
CA THR A 43 -3.68 8.94 -0.20
C THR A 43 -4.24 7.58 0.16
N TYR A 44 -4.44 7.34 1.46
CA TYR A 44 -5.45 6.35 1.83
C TYR A 44 -6.77 6.87 1.24
N ASP A 45 -7.37 6.09 0.34
CA ASP A 45 -8.69 6.45 -0.15
C ASP A 45 -9.67 6.55 1.02
N GLU A 46 -10.72 7.36 0.84
CA GLU A 46 -11.71 7.63 1.89
C GLU A 46 -12.32 6.33 2.44
N TYR A 47 -12.49 5.30 1.61
CA TYR A 47 -13.02 4.01 2.03
C TYR A 47 -12.09 3.29 3.00
N THR A 48 -10.77 3.35 2.76
CA THR A 48 -9.77 2.75 3.63
C THR A 48 -9.76 3.44 4.99
N LEU A 49 -9.84 4.77 5.03
CA LEU A 49 -9.93 5.52 6.29
C LEU A 49 -11.22 5.20 7.06
N GLN A 50 -12.37 5.14 6.37
CA GLN A 50 -13.64 4.76 6.98
C GLN A 50 -13.64 3.32 7.52
N ALA A 51 -13.02 2.38 6.81
CA ALA A 51 -12.88 0.99 7.26
C ALA A 51 -12.02 0.88 8.53
N ILE A 52 -10.93 1.64 8.60
CA ILE A 52 -10.07 1.72 9.79
C ILE A 52 -10.86 2.32 10.96
N GLU A 53 -11.57 3.43 10.75
CA GLU A 53 -12.36 4.07 11.81
C GLU A 53 -13.44 3.14 12.36
N ARG A 54 -14.15 2.42 11.47
CA ARG A 54 -15.16 1.45 11.87
C ARG A 54 -14.55 0.29 12.67
N GLY A 55 -13.43 -0.26 12.19
CA GLY A 55 -12.72 -1.33 12.89
C GLY A 55 -12.25 -0.92 14.29
N LEU A 56 -11.79 0.32 14.46
CA LEU A 56 -11.42 0.87 15.77
C LEU A 56 -12.62 0.98 16.71
N LYS A 57 -13.76 1.51 16.22
CA LYS A 57 -15.01 1.59 17.01
C LYS A 57 -15.52 0.22 17.43
N ASP A 58 -15.48 -0.76 16.52
CA ASP A 58 -15.90 -2.13 16.83
C ASP A 58 -14.96 -2.77 17.87
N ALA A 59 -13.66 -2.52 17.79
CA ALA A 59 -12.69 -3.00 18.78
C ALA A 59 -12.88 -2.38 20.17
N GLU A 60 -13.10 -1.07 20.25
CA GLU A 60 -13.40 -0.37 21.51
C GLU A 60 -14.67 -0.88 22.18
N ALA A 61 -15.69 -1.20 21.38
CA ALA A 61 -16.94 -1.78 21.87
C ALA A 61 -16.86 -3.27 22.20
N GLY A 62 -15.74 -3.95 21.88
CA GLY A 62 -15.61 -5.40 22.01
C GLY A 62 -16.44 -6.20 21.00
N ASN A 63 -16.87 -5.56 19.91
CA ASN A 63 -17.69 -6.16 18.85
C ASN A 63 -16.80 -6.94 17.87
N PHE A 64 -16.26 -8.07 18.34
CA PHE A 64 -15.55 -9.01 17.49
C PHE A 64 -16.47 -10.13 17.06
N VAL A 65 -16.44 -10.46 15.76
CA VAL A 65 -17.16 -11.61 15.20
C VAL A 65 -16.17 -12.74 15.01
N SER A 66 -16.51 -13.94 15.47
CA SER A 66 -15.65 -15.10 15.26
C SER A 66 -15.60 -15.53 13.80
N HIS A 67 -14.54 -16.24 13.41
CA HIS A 67 -14.40 -16.76 12.05
C HIS A 67 -15.60 -17.64 11.65
N GLU A 68 -16.11 -18.45 12.58
CA GLU A 68 -17.24 -19.35 12.34
C GLU A 68 -18.53 -18.58 12.01
N GLU A 69 -18.84 -17.53 12.80
CA GLU A 69 -20.02 -16.67 12.58
C GLU A 69 -19.93 -15.89 11.25
N VAL A 70 -18.73 -15.43 10.87
CA VAL A 70 -18.50 -14.80 9.57
C VAL A 70 -18.78 -15.77 8.43
N MET A 71 -18.28 -17.00 8.53
CA MET A 71 -18.44 -18.02 7.49
C MET A 71 -19.91 -18.48 7.37
N GLU A 72 -20.62 -18.62 8.49
CA GLU A 72 -22.04 -18.97 8.48
C GLU A 72 -22.89 -17.84 7.86
N SER A 73 -22.61 -16.59 8.22
CA SER A 73 -23.30 -15.43 7.65
C SER A 73 -23.05 -15.29 6.15
N ALA A 74 -21.80 -15.49 5.71
CA ALA A 74 -21.45 -15.48 4.29
C ALA A 74 -22.16 -16.60 3.52
N ARG A 75 -22.24 -17.81 4.08
CA ARG A 75 -22.96 -18.93 3.46
C ARG A 75 -24.45 -18.62 3.29
N LYS A 76 -25.12 -18.08 4.32
CA LYS A 76 -26.54 -17.69 4.25
C LYS A 76 -26.81 -16.62 3.19
N ILE A 77 -25.90 -15.66 3.02
CA ILE A 77 -26.01 -14.64 1.98
C ILE A 77 -25.89 -15.31 0.60
N LEU A 78 -24.90 -16.18 0.40
CA LEU A 78 -24.70 -16.88 -0.87
C LEU A 78 -25.89 -17.76 -1.24
N GLU A 79 -26.43 -18.52 -0.29
CA GLU A 79 -27.63 -19.35 -0.49
C GLU A 79 -28.81 -18.49 -0.96
N LYS A 80 -29.04 -17.32 -0.35
CA LYS A 80 -30.11 -16.39 -0.73
C LYS A 80 -29.99 -15.83 -2.16
N TYR A 81 -28.78 -15.72 -2.70
CA TYR A 81 -28.54 -15.23 -4.07
C TYR A 81 -28.48 -16.35 -5.12
N MET A 82 -28.45 -17.61 -4.69
CA MET A 82 -28.37 -18.79 -5.56
C MET A 82 -29.72 -19.52 -5.73
N ASP A 83 -30.71 -19.22 -4.90
CA ASP A 83 -32.13 -19.58 -5.09
C ASP A 83 -32.88 -18.54 -5.96
#